data_AF-K1U714-F1
#
_entry.id   AF-K1U714-F1
#
_cell.length_a   1.000
_cell.length_b   1.000
_cell.length_c   1.000
_cell.angle_alpha   90.00
_cell.angle_beta   90.00
_cell.angle_gamma   90.00
#
_symmetry.space_group_name_H-M   'P 1'
#
loop_
_entity.id
_entity.type
_entity.pdbx_description
1 polymer ?
#
loop_
_entity_poly.entity_id
_entity_poly.type
_entity_poly.pdbx_seq_one_letter_code
_entity_poly.pdbx_strand_id
1 'polypeptide(L)'
;HLNADVYQVIIYEKYSHRTEDASYRFSDLLRVTNQDHNSFDHITDDSREIILLKGSFATEKFGSFLERFQRQYQPQKDSPLDSLFLAYGRPVSHLEEIALSYTDASRLIDQRFFCEEDQHTLGYENLPSWAAVFRSLPVPFWMNMRTAF
;
A
#
# COMPACT_ATOMS: atom_id res chain seq x y z
N HIS A 1 -3.01 -17.55 13.06
CA HIS A 1 -2.84 -16.96 14.40
C HIS A 1 -2.47 -15.48 14.29
N LEU A 2 -2.84 -14.64 15.25
CA LEU A 2 -2.63 -13.17 15.26
C LEU A 2 -1.55 -12.72 16.25
N ASN A 3 -0.60 -13.58 16.61
CA ASN A 3 0.49 -13.22 17.54
C ASN A 3 1.80 -13.10 16.75
N ALA A 4 2.23 -11.87 16.50
CA ALA A 4 3.44 -11.50 15.78
C ALA A 4 4.04 -10.21 16.36
N ASP A 5 5.35 -10.01 16.11
CA ASP A 5 6.13 -8.84 16.50
C ASP A 5 5.83 -7.59 15.65
N VAL A 6 5.34 -7.80 14.43
CA VAL A 6 4.97 -6.75 13.49
C VAL A 6 3.81 -7.18 12.58
N TYR A 7 3.00 -6.22 12.20
CA TYR A 7 1.93 -6.35 11.23
C TYR A 7 2.06 -5.25 10.17
N GLN A 8 1.68 -5.56 8.94
CA GLN A 8 1.63 -4.56 7.87
C GLN A 8 0.52 -4.90 6.91
N VAL A 9 -0.31 -3.91 6.57
CA VAL A 9 -1.38 -4.06 5.59
C VAL A 9 -0.92 -3.60 4.22
N ILE A 10 -1.24 -4.42 3.23
CA ILE A 10 -1.00 -4.16 1.81
C ILE A 10 -2.33 -4.29 1.08
N ILE A 11 -2.60 -3.36 0.18
CA ILE A 11 -3.75 -3.39 -0.72
C ILE A 11 -3.23 -3.34 -2.13
N TYR A 12 -3.67 -4.25 -2.99
CA TYR A 12 -3.38 -4.14 -4.42
C TYR A 12 -4.64 -4.29 -5.25
N GLU A 13 -4.62 -3.65 -6.41
CA GLU A 13 -5.66 -3.76 -7.44
C GLU A 13 -5.02 -4.20 -8.76
N LYS A 14 -5.74 -5.04 -9.50
CA LYS A 14 -5.39 -5.41 -10.87
C LYS A 14 -6.04 -4.42 -11.85
N TYR A 15 -5.28 -3.93 -12.83
CA TYR A 15 -5.75 -3.03 -13.89
C TYR A 15 -6.34 -3.77 -15.10
N SER A 16 -6.32 -5.10 -15.13
CA SER A 16 -6.40 -5.87 -16.38
C SER A 16 -7.68 -5.63 -17.21
N HIS A 17 -7.50 -5.28 -18.48
CA HIS A 17 -8.45 -5.50 -19.58
C HIS A 17 -8.25 -6.86 -20.29
N ARG A 18 -7.27 -7.67 -19.87
CA ARG A 18 -6.96 -8.99 -20.45
C ARG A 18 -7.33 -10.11 -19.50
N THR A 19 -8.14 -11.04 -20.00
CA THR A 19 -8.74 -12.16 -19.26
C THR A 19 -7.75 -13.27 -18.85
N GLU A 20 -6.47 -13.19 -19.27
CA GLU A 20 -5.46 -14.25 -19.05
C GLU A 20 -4.52 -13.99 -17.85
N ASP A 21 -4.48 -12.77 -17.28
CA ASP A 21 -3.63 -12.37 -16.14
C ASP A 21 -4.14 -12.85 -14.76
N ALA A 22 -5.21 -13.66 -14.75
CA ALA A 22 -6.09 -13.80 -13.59
C ALA A 22 -5.53 -14.65 -12.42
N SER A 23 -4.41 -15.36 -12.54
CA SER A 23 -4.03 -16.36 -11.52
C SER A 23 -2.84 -16.02 -10.61
N TYR A 24 -2.16 -14.88 -10.76
CA TYR A 24 -1.06 -14.56 -9.84
C TYR A 24 -1.60 -14.28 -8.45
N ARG A 25 -1.27 -15.17 -7.50
CA ARG A 25 -1.54 -14.98 -6.08
C ARG A 25 -0.37 -14.20 -5.49
N PHE A 26 -0.66 -13.23 -4.64
CA PHE A 26 0.38 -12.44 -3.97
C PHE A 26 1.40 -13.29 -3.20
N SER A 27 0.99 -14.46 -2.72
CA SER A 27 1.87 -15.47 -2.12
C SER A 27 3.03 -15.86 -3.04
N ASP A 28 2.77 -15.96 -4.34
CA ASP A 28 3.74 -16.37 -5.35
C ASP A 28 4.74 -15.23 -5.61
N LEU A 29 4.30 -13.98 -5.46
CA LEU A 29 5.13 -12.78 -5.60
C LEU A 29 6.08 -12.60 -4.42
N LEU A 30 5.62 -12.86 -3.20
CA LEU A 30 6.44 -12.74 -1.99
C LEU A 30 7.42 -13.91 -1.80
N ARG A 31 7.18 -15.06 -2.45
CA ARG A 31 7.91 -16.32 -2.23
C ARG A 31 7.93 -16.74 -0.76
N VAL A 32 6.81 -16.53 -0.06
CA VAL A 32 6.64 -16.86 1.35
C VAL A 32 5.75 -18.09 1.48
N THR A 33 6.23 -19.11 2.19
CA THR A 33 5.41 -20.25 2.62
C THR A 33 4.45 -19.81 3.73
N ASN A 34 3.16 -19.74 3.45
CA ASN A 34 2.12 -19.39 4.43
C ASN A 34 1.45 -20.64 5.02
N GLN A 35 2.24 -21.50 5.65
CA GLN A 35 1.68 -22.64 6.38
C GLN A 35 0.90 -22.12 7.61
N ASP A 36 -0.28 -22.70 7.84
CA ASP A 36 -1.20 -22.39 8.95
C ASP A 36 -1.59 -20.91 9.12
N HIS A 37 -1.57 -20.13 8.03
CA HIS A 37 -1.85 -18.68 8.09
C HIS A 37 -0.95 -17.98 9.13
N ASN A 38 0.33 -18.31 9.18
CA ASN A 38 1.27 -17.69 10.12
C ASN A 38 1.99 -16.47 9.52
N SER A 39 2.14 -16.41 8.19
CA SER A 39 2.88 -15.33 7.54
C SER A 39 1.99 -14.23 7.01
N PHE A 40 0.78 -14.55 6.55
CA PHE A 40 -0.19 -13.54 6.15
C PHE A 40 -1.64 -14.04 6.25
N ASP A 41 -2.57 -13.08 6.37
CA ASP A 41 -4.00 -13.27 6.07
C ASP A 41 -4.34 -12.50 4.79
N HIS A 42 -5.31 -12.99 4.04
CA HIS A 42 -5.73 -12.43 2.76
C HIS A 42 -7.25 -12.40 2.70
N ILE A 43 -7.79 -11.25 2.33
CA ILE A 43 -9.21 -11.06 2.04
C ILE A 43 -9.35 -10.29 0.72
N THR A 44 -10.50 -10.45 0.08
CA THR A 44 -10.87 -9.71 -1.12
C THR A 44 -12.08 -8.84 -0.79
N ASP A 45 -12.01 -7.56 -1.15
CA ASP A 45 -13.09 -6.57 -0.99
C ASP A 45 -13.27 -5.83 -2.32
N ASP A 46 -14.39 -6.04 -2.99
CA ASP A 46 -14.63 -5.63 -4.38
C ASP A 46 -13.50 -6.05 -5.35
N SER A 47 -12.74 -5.10 -5.87
CA SER A 47 -11.57 -5.30 -6.75
C SER A 47 -10.24 -5.23 -6.01
N ARG A 48 -10.27 -5.05 -4.68
CA ARG A 48 -9.10 -4.87 -3.81
C ARG A 48 -8.74 -6.18 -3.16
N GLU A 49 -7.47 -6.51 -3.26
CA GLU A 49 -6.88 -7.63 -2.56
C GLU A 49 -6.14 -7.06 -1.34
N ILE A 50 -6.62 -7.40 -0.15
CA ILE A 50 -6.12 -6.88 1.12
C ILE A 50 -5.35 -7.98 1.82
N ILE A 51 -4.11 -7.67 2.20
CA ILE A 51 -3.19 -8.63 2.80
C ILE A 51 -2.64 -8.06 4.09
N LEU A 52 -2.80 -8.84 5.16
CA LEU A 52 -2.19 -8.58 6.44
C LEU A 52 -0.95 -9.46 6.56
N LEU A 53 0.23 -8.86 6.42
CA LEU A 53 1.49 -9.52 6.75
C LEU A 53 1.63 -9.63 8.27
N LYS A 54 2.19 -10.76 8.72
CA LYS A 54 2.45 -11.06 10.12
C LYS A 54 3.89 -11.50 10.29
N GLY A 55 4.57 -10.83 11.20
CA GLY A 55 5.92 -11.13 11.62
C GLY A 55 6.99 -10.53 10.72
N SER A 56 8.15 -10.30 11.32
CA SER A 56 9.32 -9.66 10.69
C SER A 56 9.71 -10.33 9.37
N PHE A 57 9.67 -11.66 9.32
CA PHE A 57 10.01 -12.41 8.10
C PHE A 57 9.13 -12.01 6.90
N ALA A 58 7.81 -11.92 7.09
CA ALA A 58 6.90 -11.58 6.00
C ALA A 58 7.08 -10.13 5.54
N THR A 59 7.26 -9.21 6.49
CA THR A 59 7.48 -7.78 6.20
C THR A 59 8.82 -7.53 5.51
N GLU A 60 9.89 -8.23 5.90
CA GLU A 60 11.22 -8.14 5.24
C GLU A 60 11.19 -8.69 3.81
N LYS A 61 10.47 -9.80 3.59
CA LYS A 61 10.28 -10.36 2.25
C LYS A 61 9.52 -9.40 1.34
N PHE A 62 8.54 -8.70 1.90
CA PHE A 62 7.82 -7.64 1.19
C PHE A 62 8.71 -6.44 0.86
N GLY A 63 9.52 -5.94 1.82
CA GLY A 63 10.50 -4.88 1.53
C GLY A 63 11.48 -5.27 0.42
N SER A 64 11.99 -6.51 0.47
CA SER A 64 12.85 -7.06 -0.58
C SER A 64 12.13 -7.18 -1.93
N PHE A 65 10.82 -7.43 -1.93
CA PHE A 65 9.99 -7.44 -3.13
C PHE A 65 9.82 -6.03 -3.69
N LEU A 66 9.48 -5.04 -2.85
CA LEU A 66 9.33 -3.64 -3.26
C LEU A 66 10.60 -3.10 -3.91
N GLU A 67 11.78 -3.37 -3.32
CA GLU A 67 13.05 -2.93 -3.90
C GLU A 67 13.27 -3.49 -5.32
N ARG A 68 12.91 -4.76 -5.56
CA ARG A 68 13.04 -5.36 -6.90
C ARG A 68 12.01 -4.79 -7.85
N PHE A 69 10.77 -4.62 -7.37
CA PHE A 69 9.64 -4.12 -8.13
C PHE A 69 9.89 -2.69 -8.62
N GLN A 70 10.41 -1.81 -7.75
CA GLN A 70 10.74 -0.42 -8.09
C GLN A 70 12.02 -0.30 -8.94
N ARG A 71 13.02 -1.17 -8.75
CA ARG A 71 14.26 -1.16 -9.56
C ARG A 71 14.04 -1.66 -10.99
N GLN A 72 13.03 -2.49 -11.23
CA GLN A 72 12.61 -2.86 -12.59
C GLN A 72 11.92 -1.66 -13.24
N TYR A 73 12.72 -0.69 -13.69
CA TYR A 73 12.32 0.51 -14.44
C TYR A 73 11.50 0.22 -15.72
N GLN A 74 11.46 -1.05 -16.12
CA GLN A 74 10.55 -1.59 -17.10
C GLN A 74 10.11 -2.95 -16.55
N PRO A 75 8.90 -3.11 -15.98
CA PRO A 75 8.27 -4.42 -16.04
C PRO A 75 8.43 -4.89 -17.48
N GLN A 76 8.94 -6.11 -17.71
CA GLN A 76 8.99 -6.63 -19.07
C GLN A 76 7.61 -6.41 -19.66
N LYS A 77 7.50 -5.72 -20.79
CA LYS A 77 6.23 -5.45 -21.44
C LYS A 77 5.47 -6.78 -21.55
N ASP A 78 4.23 -6.82 -21.07
CA ASP A 78 3.43 -8.05 -20.87
C ASP A 78 3.78 -8.92 -19.64
N SER A 79 4.44 -8.36 -18.62
CA SER A 79 4.58 -8.99 -17.31
C SER A 79 3.29 -8.83 -16.49
N PRO A 80 2.86 -9.84 -15.72
CA PRO A 80 1.76 -9.72 -14.76
C PRO A 80 1.93 -8.59 -13.74
N LEU A 81 3.16 -8.08 -13.58
CA LEU A 81 3.50 -6.97 -12.69
C LEU A 81 3.17 -5.59 -13.28
N ASP A 82 3.07 -5.50 -14.61
CA ASP A 82 2.72 -4.27 -15.36
C ASP A 82 1.25 -3.87 -15.12
N SER A 83 0.42 -4.84 -14.74
CA SER A 83 -1.02 -4.66 -14.51
C SER A 83 -1.41 -4.54 -13.03
N LEU A 84 -0.45 -4.28 -12.14
CA LEU A 84 -0.71 -4.14 -10.70
C LEU A 84 -0.42 -2.73 -10.18
N PHE A 85 -1.28 -2.28 -9.27
CA PHE A 85 -0.95 -1.18 -8.35
C PHE A 85 -0.94 -1.69 -6.94
N LEU A 86 0.03 -1.24 -6.16
CA LEU A 86 0.16 -1.65 -4.78
C LEU A 86 0.27 -0.44 -3.86
N ALA A 87 -0.61 -0.39 -2.86
CA ALA A 87 -0.55 0.53 -1.75
C ALA A 87 -0.21 -0.23 -0.46
N TYR A 88 0.63 0.34 0.41
CA TYR A 88 0.97 -0.30 1.68
C TYR A 88 1.03 0.69 2.84
N GLY A 89 0.54 0.22 3.99
CA GLY A 89 0.51 0.98 5.24
C GLY A 89 1.82 0.88 6.00
N ARG A 90 1.91 1.65 7.10
CA ARG A 90 3.06 1.56 8.01
C ARG A 90 3.11 0.20 8.71
N PRO A 91 4.31 -0.32 9.03
CA PRO A 91 4.43 -1.43 9.95
C PRO A 91 3.97 -0.99 11.36
N VAL A 92 3.27 -1.87 12.06
CA VAL A 92 2.75 -1.64 13.42
C VAL A 92 3.06 -2.83 14.31
N SER A 93 3.23 -2.60 15.61
CA SER A 93 3.63 -3.66 16.57
C SER A 93 2.46 -4.20 17.38
N HIS A 94 1.33 -3.48 17.41
CA HIS A 94 0.16 -3.88 18.19
C HIS A 94 -1.03 -4.21 17.29
N LEU A 95 -1.86 -5.16 17.72
CA LEU A 95 -2.98 -5.67 16.93
C LEU A 95 -4.04 -4.59 16.70
N GLU A 96 -4.28 -3.75 17.70
CA GLU A 96 -5.17 -2.58 17.63
C GLU A 96 -4.71 -1.53 16.59
N GLU A 97 -3.42 -1.51 16.25
CA GLU A 97 -2.86 -0.59 15.27
C GLU A 97 -2.97 -1.11 13.82
N ILE A 98 -3.43 -2.35 13.61
CA ILE A 98 -3.65 -2.88 12.24
C ILE A 98 -4.61 -1.97 11.45
N ALA A 99 -5.63 -1.42 12.12
CA ALA A 99 -6.55 -0.46 11.51
C ALA A 99 -5.86 0.82 11.01
N LEU A 100 -4.79 1.26 11.68
CA LEU A 100 -3.96 2.38 11.23
C LEU A 100 -3.22 2.03 9.93
N SER A 101 -2.58 0.85 9.90
CA SER A 101 -1.90 0.35 8.70
C SER A 101 -2.87 0.20 7.51
N TYR A 102 -4.07 -0.33 7.76
CA TYR A 102 -5.14 -0.42 6.75
C TYR A 102 -5.58 0.96 6.26
N THR A 103 -5.80 1.92 7.18
CA THR A 103 -6.24 3.28 6.82
C THR A 103 -5.20 3.99 5.95
N ASP A 104 -3.92 3.82 6.27
CA ASP A 104 -2.82 4.34 5.45
C ASP A 104 -2.89 3.76 4.02
N ALA A 105 -2.92 2.44 3.88
CA ALA A 105 -2.97 1.77 2.58
C ALA A 105 -4.25 2.14 1.78
N SER A 106 -5.40 2.22 2.46
CA SER A 106 -6.69 2.56 1.83
C SER A 106 -6.69 3.98 1.28
N ARG A 107 -6.12 4.94 2.01
CA ARG A 107 -6.03 6.33 1.50
C ARG A 107 -5.14 6.43 0.28
N LEU A 108 -4.05 5.66 0.25
CA LEU A 108 -3.10 5.66 -0.86
C LEU A 108 -3.70 5.00 -2.11
N ILE A 109 -4.39 3.87 -1.97
CA ILE A 109 -4.99 3.19 -3.13
C ILE A 109 -6.08 4.06 -3.78
N ASP A 110 -6.82 4.84 -2.99
CA ASP A 110 -7.82 5.80 -3.49
C ASP A 110 -7.19 6.97 -4.27
N GLN A 111 -5.90 7.26 -4.04
CA GLN A 111 -5.16 8.36 -4.67
C GLN A 111 -4.35 7.93 -5.90
N ARG A 112 -4.40 6.65 -6.29
CA ARG A 112 -3.58 6.10 -7.39
C ARG A 112 -3.72 6.82 -8.74
N PHE A 113 -4.84 7.50 -8.99
CA PHE A 113 -5.07 8.28 -10.21
C PHE A 113 -4.26 9.58 -10.29
N PHE A 114 -3.64 9.98 -9.18
CA PHE A 114 -2.80 11.19 -9.08
C PHE A 114 -1.30 10.86 -9.01
N CYS A 115 -0.92 9.60 -9.22
CA CYS A 115 0.48 9.17 -9.24
C CYS A 115 1.19 9.62 -10.52
N GLU A 116 2.51 9.70 -10.45
CA GLU A 116 3.36 9.95 -11.62
C GLU A 116 3.20 8.83 -12.66
N GLU A 117 3.48 9.13 -13.92
CA GLU A 117 3.52 8.13 -15.00
C GLU A 117 4.52 7.02 -14.62
N ASP A 118 4.13 5.75 -14.82
CA ASP A 118 4.90 4.55 -14.45
C ASP A 118 5.09 4.30 -12.93
N GLN A 119 4.36 5.00 -12.06
CA GLN A 119 4.36 4.71 -10.62
C GLN A 119 3.33 3.63 -10.26
N HIS A 120 3.82 2.42 -9.98
CA HIS A 120 2.98 1.26 -9.62
C HIS A 120 2.88 0.99 -8.11
N THR A 121 3.56 1.77 -7.27
CA THR A 121 3.53 1.61 -5.80
C THR A 121 3.35 2.92 -5.06
N LEU A 122 2.59 2.87 -3.95
CA LEU A 122 2.49 3.92 -2.95
C LEU A 122 2.69 3.34 -1.55
N GLY A 123 3.64 3.89 -0.81
CA GLY A 123 3.87 3.59 0.60
C GLY A 123 3.33 4.64 1.55
N TYR A 124 3.12 4.27 2.81
CA TYR A 124 2.73 5.19 3.90
C TYR A 124 3.65 6.42 4.01
N GLU A 125 4.88 6.34 3.52
CA GLU A 125 5.82 7.46 3.40
C GLU A 125 5.32 8.58 2.47
N ASN A 126 4.40 8.26 1.56
CA ASN A 126 3.77 9.19 0.62
C ASN A 126 2.52 9.86 1.18
N LEU A 127 2.09 9.49 2.40
CA LEU A 127 0.97 10.17 3.03
C LEU A 127 1.34 11.61 3.37
N PRO A 128 0.42 12.57 3.15
CA PRO A 128 0.69 13.96 3.48
C PRO A 128 0.93 14.09 4.99
N SER A 129 2.08 14.61 5.35
CA SER A 129 2.34 14.98 6.75
C SER A 129 1.29 16.01 7.18
N TRP A 130 0.93 16.00 8.47
CA TRP A 130 0.01 17.00 9.05
C TRP A 130 0.45 18.43 8.66
N ALA A 131 1.76 18.70 8.66
CA ALA A 131 2.34 19.97 8.23
C ALA A 131 2.08 20.35 6.75
N ALA A 132 1.98 19.37 5.84
CA ALA A 132 1.65 19.61 4.44
C ALA A 132 0.15 19.95 4.26
N VAL A 133 -0.74 19.32 5.03
CA VAL A 133 -2.19 19.58 5.00
C VAL A 133 -2.51 21.01 5.47
N PHE A 134 -1.87 21.52 6.54
CA PHE A 134 -2.10 22.93 6.93
C PHE A 134 -1.54 23.94 5.93
N ARG A 135 -0.54 23.57 5.14
CA ARG A 135 0.02 24.46 4.11
C ARG A 135 -0.83 24.52 2.85
N SER A 136 -1.63 23.50 2.56
CA SER A 136 -2.53 23.46 1.41
C SER A 136 -3.94 23.98 1.70
N LEU A 137 -4.31 24.15 2.97
CA LEU A 137 -5.56 24.82 3.33
C LEU A 137 -5.45 26.32 2.96
N PRO A 138 -6.43 26.87 2.21
CA PRO A 138 -6.50 28.31 2.02
C PRO A 138 -6.61 28.96 3.39
N VAL A 139 -5.76 29.97 3.64
CA VAL A 139 -5.81 30.76 4.87
C VAL A 139 -7.26 31.23 5.06
N PRO A 140 -7.92 30.93 6.19
CA PRO A 140 -9.31 31.33 6.38
C PRO A 140 -9.43 32.84 6.16
N PHE A 141 -10.40 33.27 5.35
CA PHE A 141 -10.59 34.67 4.94
C PHE A 141 -10.61 35.65 6.13
N TRP A 142 -11.06 35.18 7.30
CA TRP A 142 -11.13 35.92 8.57
C TRP A 142 -9.75 36.24 9.19
N MET A 143 -8.69 35.53 8.79
CA MET A 143 -7.32 35.74 9.29
C MET A 143 -6.61 36.88 8.56
N ASN A 144 -7.15 37.36 7.43
CA ASN A 144 -6.68 38.54 6.68
C ASN A 144 -7.34 39.86 7.09
N MET A 145 -8.23 39.87 8.09
CA MET A 145 -8.93 41.09 8.55
C MET A 145 -8.29 41.77 9.78
N ARG A 146 -7.06 41.39 10.18
CA ARG A 146 -6.39 42.02 11.33
C ARG A 146 -5.31 43.05 11.00
N THR A 147 -5.20 43.49 9.75
CA THR A 147 -4.26 44.56 9.32
C THR A 147 -4.93 45.76 8.67
N ALA A 148 -6.24 45.94 8.85
CA ALA A 148 -6.94 47.10 8.34
C ALA A 148 -7.89 47.69 9.40
N PHE A 149 -7.37 48.06 10.58
CA PHE A 149 -7.89 49.12 11.45
C PHE A 149 -6.77 49.61 12.38
#